data_AF-A0A933MW78-F1
#
_entry.id   AF-A0A933MW78-F1
#
_cell.length_a   1.000
_cell.length_b   1.000
_cell.length_c   1.000
_cell.angle_alpha   90.00
_cell.angle_beta   90.00
_cell.angle_gamma   90.00
#
_symmetry.space_group_name_H-M   'P 1'
#
loop_
_entity.id
_entity.type
_entity.pdbx_description
1 polymer ?
#
loop_
_entity_poly.entity_id
_entity_poly.type
_entity_poly.pdbx_seq_one_letter_code
_entity_poly.pdbx_strand_id
1 'polypeptide(L)'
;MKKIFIYTIILACLFNFLALTVFAEESSFFKGLKTTAGNEGAGYQAMPSGPSVYIAKLLGGAVAPSFIGVMGMLLLCYAGFIWMMSRGREQEVERAKVIITNTLIAMLIIYSAWAIVKLIIPIWELAT
;
A
#
# COMPACT_ATOMS: atom_id res chain seq x y z
N MET A 1 -5.53 -28.07 -10.84
CA MET A 1 -5.31 -26.68 -11.31
C MET A 1 -5.59 -25.62 -10.24
N LYS A 2 -6.63 -25.73 -9.40
CA LYS A 2 -6.89 -24.80 -8.27
C LYS A 2 -5.74 -24.70 -7.24
N LYS A 3 -5.04 -25.82 -6.98
CA LYS A 3 -3.90 -25.86 -6.06
C LYS A 3 -2.68 -25.09 -6.58
N ILE A 4 -2.41 -25.18 -7.89
CA ILE A 4 -1.33 -24.43 -8.56
C ILE A 4 -1.57 -22.93 -8.43
N PHE A 5 -2.82 -22.47 -8.63
CA PHE A 5 -3.21 -21.07 -8.46
C PHE A 5 -3.01 -20.57 -7.01
N ILE A 6 -3.38 -21.37 -6.01
CA ILE A 6 -3.12 -21.07 -4.60
C ILE A 6 -1.61 -20.97 -4.34
N TYR A 7 -0.79 -21.87 -4.89
CA TYR A 7 0.66 -21.78 -4.74
C TYR A 7 1.25 -20.55 -5.42
N THR A 8 0.75 -20.11 -6.58
CA THR A 8 1.22 -18.88 -7.23
C THR A 8 0.87 -17.63 -6.43
N ILE A 9 -0.32 -17.59 -5.81
CA ILE A 9 -0.72 -16.49 -4.92
C ILE A 9 0.11 -16.51 -3.63
N ILE A 10 0.31 -17.68 -3.02
CA ILE A 10 1.12 -17.83 -1.81
C ILE A 10 2.58 -17.44 -2.08
N LEU A 11 3.13 -17.82 -3.24
CA LEU A 11 4.48 -17.44 -3.66
C LEU A 11 4.59 -15.93 -3.91
N ALA A 12 3.60 -15.32 -4.56
CA ALA A 12 3.56 -13.87 -4.77
C ALA A 12 3.40 -13.08 -3.46
N CYS A 13 2.62 -13.60 -2.51
CA CYS A 13 2.49 -13.06 -1.15
C CYS A 13 3.78 -13.24 -0.35
N LEU A 14 4.44 -14.40 -0.43
CA LEU A 14 5.75 -14.65 0.19
C LEU A 14 6.83 -13.75 -0.41
N PHE A 15 6.80 -13.52 -1.73
CA PHE A 15 7.70 -12.61 -2.43
C PHE A 15 7.49 -11.15 -2.00
N ASN A 16 6.23 -10.72 -1.85
CA ASN A 16 5.91 -9.40 -1.30
C ASN A 16 6.25 -9.28 0.19
N PHE A 17 6.16 -10.37 0.96
CA PHE A 17 6.53 -10.40 2.38
C PHE A 17 8.06 -10.34 2.57
N LEU A 18 8.84 -11.01 1.70
CA LEU A 18 10.30 -10.83 1.64
C LEU A 18 10.67 -9.42 1.15
N ALA A 19 9.96 -8.88 0.17
CA ALA A 19 10.16 -7.52 -0.30
C ALA A 19 9.74 -6.45 0.73
N LEU A 20 8.98 -6.83 1.77
CA LEU A 20 8.59 -5.92 2.86
C LEU A 20 9.73 -5.62 3.83
N THR A 21 10.90 -6.26 3.69
CA THR A 21 12.13 -5.83 4.37
C THR A 21 12.93 -4.84 3.52
N VAL A 22 12.25 -3.90 2.84
CA VAL A 22 12.89 -2.59 2.61
C VAL A 22 13.16 -2.03 4.00
N PHE A 23 14.34 -2.34 4.53
CA PHE A 23 14.94 -1.57 5.60
C PHE A 23 14.89 -0.12 5.11
N ALA A 24 14.05 0.69 5.74
CA ALA A 24 14.10 2.12 5.60
C ALA A 24 15.44 2.56 6.18
N GLU A 25 16.50 2.51 5.38
CA GLU A 25 17.74 3.21 5.68
C GLU A 25 17.38 4.70 5.66
N GLU A 26 17.47 5.32 6.82
CA GLU A 26 17.12 6.73 6.98
C GLU A 26 18.07 7.55 6.10
N SER A 27 17.52 8.20 5.06
CA SER A 27 18.34 9.02 4.15
C SER A 27 19.18 9.99 4.98
N SER A 28 20.44 10.20 4.60
CA SER A 28 21.40 11.02 5.35
C SER A 28 20.87 12.42 5.68
N PHE A 29 19.95 12.93 4.85
CA PHE A 29 19.21 14.18 5.07
C PHE A 29 18.33 14.17 6.33
N PHE A 30 17.49 13.14 6.51
CA PHE A 30 16.65 13.00 7.71
C PHE A 30 17.45 12.72 8.97
N LYS A 31 18.59 12.02 8.85
CA LYS A 31 19.54 11.82 9.95
C LYS A 31 20.16 13.15 10.41
N GLY A 32 20.56 14.01 9.46
CA GLY A 32 21.05 15.36 9.74
C GLY A 32 19.98 16.29 10.33
N LEU A 33 18.72 16.16 9.88
CA LEU A 33 17.59 16.90 10.46
C LEU A 33 17.32 16.46 11.91
N LYS A 34 17.43 15.16 12.22
CA LYS A 34 17.28 14.64 13.59
C LYS A 34 18.38 15.08 14.52
N THR A 35 19.63 15.19 14.06
CA THR A 35 20.73 15.67 14.92
C THR A 35 20.68 17.17 15.16
N THR A 36 20.21 17.95 14.18
CA THR A 36 20.13 19.43 14.29
C THR A 36 18.83 19.94 14.90
N ALA A 37 17.69 19.28 14.66
CA ALA A 37 16.42 19.62 15.28
C ALA A 37 16.20 18.90 16.63
N GLY A 38 16.87 17.76 16.86
CA GLY A 38 16.69 16.89 18.03
C GLY A 38 17.26 17.42 19.34
N ASN A 39 17.35 16.52 20.33
CA ASN A 39 17.73 16.82 21.71
C ASN A 39 19.14 17.43 21.88
N GLU A 40 20.03 17.24 20.90
CA GLU A 40 21.38 17.83 20.87
C GLU A 40 21.44 19.17 20.08
N GLY A 41 20.32 19.61 19.50
CA GLY A 41 20.18 20.84 18.71
C GLY A 41 19.03 21.72 19.19
N ALA A 42 18.05 22.04 18.33
CA ALA A 42 16.95 22.97 18.63
C ALA A 42 15.94 22.46 19.70
N GLY A 43 16.11 21.25 20.23
CA GLY A 43 15.32 20.73 21.35
C GLY A 43 13.93 20.20 20.96
N TYR A 44 13.62 20.08 19.67
CA TYR A 44 12.42 19.37 19.24
C TYR A 44 12.61 17.88 19.50
N GLN A 45 11.87 17.33 20.47
CA GLN A 45 11.95 15.91 20.76
C GLN A 45 11.52 15.11 19.53
N ALA A 46 12.42 14.26 19.03
CA ALA A 46 12.04 13.28 18.01
C ALA A 46 10.86 12.48 18.56
N MET A 47 9.75 12.48 17.82
CA MET A 47 8.51 11.78 18.17
C MET A 47 8.87 10.40 18.74
N PRO A 48 8.40 10.06 19.96
CA PRO A 48 8.95 8.93 20.71
C PRO A 48 8.84 7.65 19.88
N SER A 49 9.95 7.03 19.52
CA SER A 49 9.98 5.75 18.80
C SER A 49 9.67 4.58 19.73
N GLY A 50 8.57 4.69 20.48
CA GLY A 50 8.00 3.60 21.26
C GLY A 50 7.11 2.72 20.37
N PRO A 51 6.85 1.47 20.77
CA PRO A 51 5.89 0.60 20.08
C PRO A 51 4.54 1.31 19.82
N SER A 52 4.11 2.18 20.74
CA SER A 52 2.90 3.00 20.62
C SER A 52 2.88 3.92 19.40
N VAL A 53 4.00 4.51 19.00
CA VAL A 53 4.09 5.39 17.81
C VAL A 53 4.20 4.58 16.53
N TYR A 54 4.81 3.39 16.56
CA TYR A 54 4.78 2.46 15.43
C TYR A 54 3.35 1.95 15.18
N ILE A 55 2.65 1.59 16.26
CA ILE A 55 1.22 1.21 16.23
C ILE A 55 0.37 2.40 15.76
N ALA A 56 0.66 3.64 16.18
CA ALA A 56 -0.03 4.83 15.70
C ALA A 56 0.28 5.16 14.23
N LYS A 57 1.48 4.84 13.70
CA LYS A 57 1.79 4.97 12.26
C LYS A 57 1.11 3.87 11.42
N LEU A 58 1.01 2.67 11.98
CA LEU A 58 0.27 1.55 11.40
C LEU A 58 -1.25 1.85 11.34
N LEU A 59 -1.83 2.33 12.45
CA LEU A 59 -3.24 2.71 12.57
C LEU A 59 -3.56 4.05 11.88
N GLY A 60 -2.62 4.99 11.87
CA GLY A 60 -2.80 6.36 11.37
C GLY A 60 -2.85 6.51 9.85
N GLY A 61 -2.81 5.41 9.10
CA GLY A 61 -3.25 5.43 7.69
C GLY A 61 -2.17 5.30 6.62
N ALA A 62 -0.92 4.98 6.96
CA ALA A 62 0.12 4.74 5.94
C ALA A 62 0.11 3.29 5.40
N VAL A 63 -0.37 2.32 6.18
CA VAL A 63 -0.21 0.88 5.87
C VAL A 63 -1.48 0.25 5.27
N ALA A 64 -2.65 0.85 5.48
CA ALA A 64 -3.89 0.34 4.89
C ALA A 64 -3.94 0.40 3.34
N PRO A 65 -3.49 1.49 2.67
CA PRO A 65 -3.55 1.58 1.21
C PRO A 65 -2.56 0.62 0.51
N SER A 66 -1.42 0.33 1.15
CA SER A 66 -0.40 -0.56 0.56
C SER A 66 -0.89 -2.01 0.50
N PHE A 67 -1.58 -2.48 1.54
CA PHE A 67 -2.18 -3.82 1.53
C PHE A 67 -3.24 -3.98 0.43
N ILE A 68 -4.08 -2.95 0.25
CA ILE A 68 -5.14 -2.95 -0.76
C ILE A 68 -4.54 -2.91 -2.17
N GLY A 69 -3.46 -2.16 -2.39
CA GLY A 69 -2.77 -2.12 -3.69
C GLY A 69 -2.27 -3.50 -4.12
N VAL A 70 -1.68 -4.28 -3.21
CA VAL A 70 -1.24 -5.66 -3.48
C VAL A 70 -2.42 -6.57 -3.82
N MET A 71 -3.53 -6.45 -3.09
CA MET A 71 -4.75 -7.21 -3.38
C MET A 71 -5.37 -6.84 -4.73
N GLY A 72 -5.39 -5.55 -5.08
CA GLY A 72 -5.82 -5.07 -6.40
C GLY A 72 -4.98 -5.67 -7.53
N MET A 73 -3.65 -5.71 -7.37
CA MET A 73 -2.74 -6.33 -8.33
C MET A 73 -3.03 -7.82 -8.53
N LEU A 74 -3.30 -8.56 -7.44
CA LEU A 74 -3.66 -9.99 -7.50
C LEU A 74 -4.99 -10.21 -8.26
N LEU A 75 -5.99 -9.36 -8.02
CA LEU A 75 -7.29 -9.41 -8.71
C LEU A 75 -7.16 -9.10 -10.20
N LEU A 76 -6.32 -8.12 -10.58
CA LEU A 76 -6.04 -7.80 -11.98
C LEU A 76 -5.35 -8.96 -12.69
N CYS A 77 -4.33 -9.57 -12.07
CA CYS A 77 -3.71 -10.79 -12.59
C CYS A 77 -4.73 -11.91 -12.77
N TYR A 78 -5.58 -12.16 -11.76
CA TYR A 78 -6.61 -13.19 -11.84
C TYR A 78 -7.59 -12.96 -13.00
N ALA A 79 -8.05 -11.72 -13.17
CA ALA A 79 -8.94 -11.37 -14.26
C ALA A 79 -8.26 -11.47 -15.63
N GLY A 80 -6.99 -11.06 -15.74
CA GLY A 80 -6.18 -11.23 -16.95
C GLY A 80 -6.01 -12.70 -17.34
N PHE A 81 -5.81 -13.60 -16.36
CA PHE A 81 -5.77 -15.03 -16.62
C PHE A 81 -7.11 -15.58 -17.10
N ILE A 82 -8.24 -15.17 -16.51
CA ILE A 82 -9.56 -15.58 -17.01
C ILE A 82 -9.74 -15.12 -18.46
N TRP A 83 -9.35 -13.88 -18.76
CA TRP A 83 -9.47 -13.34 -20.11
C TRP A 83 -8.66 -14.15 -21.14
N MET A 84 -7.42 -14.52 -20.81
CA MET A 84 -6.57 -15.36 -21.66
C MET A 84 -7.09 -16.81 -21.80
N MET A 85 -7.68 -17.37 -20.73
CA MET A 85 -8.18 -18.75 -20.70
C MET A 85 -9.57 -18.91 -21.31
N SER A 86 -10.24 -17.82 -21.70
CA SER A 86 -11.63 -17.84 -22.14
C SER A 86 -11.85 -18.63 -23.44
N ARG A 87 -10.81 -18.95 -24.23
CA ARG A 87 -10.87 -19.81 -25.45
C ARG A 87 -12.02 -19.48 -26.42
N GLY A 88 -12.48 -18.23 -26.46
CA GLY A 88 -13.62 -17.79 -27.29
C GLY A 88 -15.00 -17.85 -26.63
N ARG A 89 -15.12 -18.24 -25.35
CA ARG A 89 -16.37 -18.18 -24.58
C ARG A 89 -16.64 -16.74 -24.13
N GLU A 90 -17.63 -16.10 -24.75
CA GLU A 90 -18.00 -14.70 -24.45
C GLU A 90 -18.29 -14.45 -22.97
N GLN A 91 -18.97 -15.38 -22.29
CA GLN A 91 -19.27 -15.28 -20.86
C GLN A 91 -18.02 -15.14 -19.98
N GLU A 92 -16.92 -15.81 -20.33
CA GLU A 92 -15.68 -15.73 -19.54
C GLU A 92 -14.91 -14.43 -19.81
N VAL A 93 -14.98 -13.93 -21.05
CA VAL A 93 -14.42 -12.63 -21.43
C VAL A 93 -15.16 -11.49 -20.73
N GLU A 94 -16.50 -11.53 -20.72
CA GLU A 94 -17.31 -10.52 -20.05
C GLU A 94 -17.07 -10.53 -18.54
N ARG A 95 -17.01 -11.71 -17.93
CA ARG A 95 -16.66 -11.84 -16.51
C ARG A 95 -15.28 -11.26 -16.19
N ALA A 96 -14.27 -11.53 -17.01
CA ALA A 96 -12.94 -10.97 -16.81
C ALA A 96 -12.95 -9.44 -16.87
N LYS A 97 -13.65 -8.87 -17.85
CA LYS A 97 -13.81 -7.41 -17.99
C LYS A 97 -14.47 -6.80 -16.75
N VAL A 98 -15.54 -7.39 -16.25
CA VAL A 98 -16.23 -6.92 -15.04
C VAL A 98 -15.30 -6.89 -13.82
N ILE A 99 -14.49 -7.94 -13.64
CA ILE A 99 -13.53 -7.99 -12.52
C ILE A 99 -12.48 -6.89 -12.67
N ILE A 100 -11.95 -6.66 -13.88
CA ILE A 100 -10.96 -5.59 -14.13
C ILE A 100 -11.57 -4.21 -13.84
N THR A 101 -12.75 -3.89 -14.38
CA THR A 101 -13.38 -2.59 -14.16
C THR A 101 -13.72 -2.36 -12.70
N ASN A 102 -14.26 -3.36 -12.01
CA ASN A 102 -14.60 -3.22 -10.60
C ASN A 102 -13.35 -3.03 -9.72
N THR A 103 -12.26 -3.74 -10.04
CA THR A 103 -10.99 -3.62 -9.32
C THR A 103 -10.37 -2.23 -9.52
N LEU A 104 -10.41 -1.70 -10.75
CA LEU A 104 -9.91 -0.35 -11.05
C LEU A 104 -10.71 0.74 -10.33
N ILE A 105 -12.04 0.62 -10.30
CA ILE A 105 -12.93 1.57 -9.61
C ILE A 105 -12.64 1.54 -8.11
N ALA A 106 -12.51 0.36 -7.50
CA ALA A 106 -12.18 0.23 -6.09
C ALA A 106 -10.80 0.86 -5.76
N MET A 107 -9.78 0.61 -6.59
CA MET A 107 -8.47 1.25 -6.46
C MET A 107 -8.60 2.77 -6.52
N LEU A 108 -9.28 3.30 -7.54
CA LEU A 108 -9.42 4.73 -7.75
C LEU A 108 -10.04 5.42 -6.53
N ILE A 109 -11.10 4.85 -5.96
CA ILE A 109 -11.79 5.40 -4.79
C ILE A 109 -10.85 5.43 -3.57
N ILE A 110 -10.15 4.34 -3.30
CA ILE A 110 -9.30 4.20 -2.12
C ILE A 110 -8.08 5.14 -2.20
N TYR A 111 -7.44 5.22 -3.37
CA TYR A 111 -6.34 6.15 -3.58
C TYR A 111 -6.80 7.61 -3.53
N SER A 112 -7.98 7.91 -4.08
CA SER A 112 -8.55 9.28 -4.02
C SER A 112 -8.86 9.68 -2.58
N ALA A 113 -9.47 8.80 -1.78
CA ALA A 113 -9.75 9.07 -0.37
C ALA A 113 -8.46 9.34 0.42
N TRP A 114 -7.40 8.55 0.19
CA TRP A 114 -6.12 8.75 0.86
C TRP A 114 -5.40 10.04 0.43
N ALA A 115 -5.47 10.38 -0.86
CA ALA A 115 -4.93 11.63 -1.37
C ALA A 115 -5.57 12.84 -0.67
N ILE A 116 -6.89 12.83 -0.47
CA ILE A 116 -7.61 13.91 0.24
C ILE A 116 -7.14 14.04 1.68
N VAL A 117 -7.04 12.93 2.42
CA VAL A 117 -6.56 12.94 3.82
C VAL A 117 -5.15 13.53 3.90
N LYS A 118 -4.27 13.16 2.97
CA LYS A 118 -2.91 13.72 2.91
C LYS A 118 -2.84 15.20 2.58
N LEU A 119 -3.83 15.72 1.85
CA LEU A 119 -3.92 17.16 1.59
C LEU A 119 -4.44 17.92 2.81
N ILE A 120 -5.39 17.36 3.57
CA ILE A 120 -6.06 18.09 4.65
C ILE A 120 -5.22 18.19 5.94
N ILE A 121 -4.49 17.14 6.32
CA ILE A 121 -3.69 17.09 7.56
C ILE A 121 -2.65 18.23 7.65
N PRO A 122 -1.78 18.45 6.64
CA PRO A 122 -0.78 19.52 6.75
C PRO A 122 -1.41 20.91 6.69
N ILE A 123 -2.54 21.07 6.01
CA ILE A 123 -3.28 22.34 5.97
C ILE A 123 -3.80 22.70 7.38
N TRP A 124 -4.26 21.70 8.14
CA TRP A 124 -4.74 21.89 9.50
C TRP A 124 -3.62 22.35 10.45
N GLU A 125 -2.44 21.72 10.37
CA GLU A 125 -1.29 22.09 11.22
C GLU A 125 -0.75 23.50 10.95
N LEU A 126 -0.93 24.03 9.73
CA LEU A 126 -0.55 25.41 9.40
C LEU A 126 -1.54 26.46 9.92
N ALA A 127 -2.75 26.05 10.33
CA ALA A 127 -3.82 26.95 10.75
C ALA A 127 -3.96 27.08 12.29
N THR A 128 -3.29 26.22 13.06
CA THR A 128 -3.25 26.24 14.55
C THR A 128 -1.86 26.58 15.05
#